data_AF-A0A5P1D977-F1
#
_entry.id   AF-A0A5P1D977-F1
#
_cell.length_a   1.000
_cell.length_b   1.000
_cell.length_c   1.000
_cell.angle_alpha   90.00
_cell.angle_beta   90.00
_cell.angle_gamma   90.00
#
_symmetry.space_group_name_H-M   'P 1'
#
loop_
_entity.id
_entity.type
_entity.pdbx_description
1 polymer ?
#
loop_
_entity_poly.entity_id
_entity_poly.type
_entity_poly.pdbx_seq_one_letter_code
_entity_poly.pdbx_strand_id
1 'polypeptide(L)'
;MTAKRTRSDSATSAVAAMRAASVGPIKPPRFVHLRKGDKPFWDSIVRARTRDSWTDSDLVLAGNLARCLSDIERLQKEIDLEGDVLKNDRGTQVINPKHSLLETLSRRAVSLSRTLQVHAQATQGDSRDQGKKATKQREAEKVLAQQDDEDLIPRAMH
;
A
#
# COMPACT_ATOMS: atom_id res chain seq x y z
N MET A 1 -1.47 33.35 -11.99
CA MET A 1 -2.42 33.40 -10.85
C MET A 1 -2.53 31.99 -10.28
N THR A 2 -1.81 31.72 -9.19
CA THR A 2 -1.68 30.35 -8.64
C THR A 2 -3.01 29.97 -7.98
N ALA A 3 -3.71 28.97 -8.53
CA ALA A 3 -4.95 28.47 -7.95
C ALA A 3 -4.70 28.05 -6.49
N LYS A 4 -5.42 28.68 -5.56
CA LYS A 4 -5.28 28.44 -4.12
C LYS A 4 -5.62 26.98 -3.82
N ARG A 5 -4.61 26.17 -3.49
CA ARG A 5 -4.75 24.73 -3.17
C ARG A 5 -5.82 24.53 -2.09
N THR A 6 -6.79 23.66 -2.37
CA THR A 6 -7.91 23.35 -1.47
C THR A 6 -7.39 22.70 -0.18
N ARG A 7 -7.72 23.34 0.95
CA ARG A 7 -7.37 22.90 2.31
C ARG A 7 -8.08 21.58 2.64
N SER A 8 -7.38 20.64 3.27
CA SER A 8 -7.88 19.29 3.60
C SER A 8 -9.09 19.23 4.52
N ASP A 9 -9.52 20.34 5.14
CA ASP A 9 -10.65 20.44 6.06
C ASP A 9 -11.94 20.99 5.43
N SER A 10 -11.92 21.39 4.16
CA SER A 10 -13.07 21.98 3.47
C SER A 10 -14.17 20.97 3.08
N ALA A 11 -15.42 21.42 2.93
CA ALA A 11 -16.50 20.61 2.36
C ALA A 11 -16.17 20.08 0.96
N THR A 12 -15.44 20.86 0.16
CA THR A 12 -14.92 20.45 -1.15
C THR A 12 -13.99 19.24 -1.06
N SER A 13 -13.17 19.16 -0.02
CA SER A 13 -12.30 17.99 0.22
C SER A 13 -13.08 16.72 0.56
N ALA A 14 -14.21 16.85 1.27
CA ALA A 14 -15.08 15.72 1.58
C ALA A 14 -15.79 15.19 0.33
N VAL A 15 -16.30 16.07 -0.53
CA VAL A 15 -16.91 15.67 -1.82
C VAL A 15 -15.88 14.98 -2.72
N ALA A 16 -14.65 15.49 -2.78
CA ALA A 16 -13.58 14.87 -3.55
C ALA A 16 -13.21 13.47 -3.01
N ALA A 17 -13.16 13.30 -1.70
CA ALA A 17 -12.91 12.02 -1.06
C ALA A 17 -14.02 11.00 -1.37
N MET A 18 -15.29 11.39 -1.27
CA MET A 18 -16.45 10.55 -1.63
C MET A 18 -16.41 10.12 -3.10
N ARG A 19 -16.13 11.06 -4.02
CA ARG A 19 -15.99 10.74 -5.45
C ARG A 19 -14.83 9.79 -5.74
N ALA A 20 -13.71 9.95 -5.05
CA ALA A 20 -12.57 9.05 -5.23
C ALA A 20 -12.90 7.64 -4.72
N ALA A 21 -13.58 7.55 -3.57
CA ALA A 21 -14.02 6.29 -2.97
C ALA A 21 -15.01 5.53 -3.86
N SER A 22 -15.94 6.22 -4.53
CA SER A 22 -16.94 5.59 -5.39
C SER A 22 -16.38 4.94 -6.67
N VAL A 23 -15.14 5.25 -7.07
CA VAL A 23 -14.49 4.64 -8.26
C VAL A 23 -13.90 3.26 -7.95
N GLY A 24 -13.78 2.91 -6.67
CA GLY A 24 -13.25 1.63 -6.22
C GLY A 24 -11.71 1.53 -6.25
N PRO A 25 -11.17 0.34 -5.95
CA PRO A 25 -9.74 0.14 -5.73
C PRO A 25 -8.87 0.48 -6.95
N ILE A 26 -7.70 1.08 -6.70
CA ILE A 26 -6.69 1.33 -7.75
C ILE A 26 -6.14 -0.01 -8.25
N LYS A 27 -6.35 -0.28 -9.53
CA LYS A 27 -5.82 -1.48 -10.19
C LYS A 27 -4.38 -1.24 -10.66
N PRO A 28 -3.51 -2.26 -10.63
CA PRO A 28 -2.17 -2.14 -11.20
C PRO A 28 -2.24 -1.90 -12.72
N PRO A 29 -1.26 -1.18 -13.30
CA PRO A 29 -1.12 -1.05 -14.74
C PRO A 29 -1.05 -2.41 -15.42
N ARG A 30 -1.52 -2.53 -16.67
CA ARG A 30 -1.64 -3.81 -17.39
C ARG A 30 -0.34 -4.62 -17.47
N PHE A 31 0.80 -3.94 -17.48
CA PHE A 31 2.13 -4.55 -17.57
C PHE A 31 2.77 -4.83 -16.21
N VAL A 32 2.12 -4.46 -15.10
CA VAL A 32 2.53 -4.75 -13.72
C VAL A 32 1.76 -5.95 -13.22
N HIS A 33 2.43 -7.10 -13.14
CA HIS A 33 1.82 -8.37 -12.75
C HIS A 33 2.04 -8.63 -11.26
N LEU A 34 0.94 -8.80 -10.51
CA LEU A 34 0.94 -9.07 -9.08
C LEU A 34 0.49 -10.51 -8.81
N ARG A 35 1.28 -11.25 -8.02
CA ARG A 35 0.94 -12.56 -7.46
C ARG A 35 -0.15 -12.41 -6.41
N LYS A 36 -0.80 -13.51 -6.02
CA LYS A 36 -1.82 -13.51 -4.95
C LYS A 36 -1.29 -12.92 -3.64
N GLY A 37 -0.05 -13.25 -3.26
CA GLY A 37 0.62 -12.74 -2.06
C GLY A 37 0.99 -11.26 -2.12
N ASP A 38 1.12 -10.67 -3.31
CA ASP A 38 1.49 -9.26 -3.48
C ASP A 38 0.29 -8.31 -3.28
N LYS A 39 -0.94 -8.80 -3.50
CA LYS A 39 -2.17 -7.99 -3.49
C LYS A 39 -2.41 -7.23 -2.18
N PRO A 40 -2.29 -7.85 -0.99
CA PRO A 40 -2.49 -7.13 0.27
C PRO A 40 -1.50 -5.97 0.45
N PHE A 41 -0.24 -6.17 0.04
CA PHE A 41 0.78 -5.13 0.09
C PHE A 41 0.48 -4.01 -0.90
N TRP A 42 0.09 -4.35 -2.14
CA TRP A 42 -0.37 -3.38 -3.14
C TRP A 42 -1.49 -2.50 -2.60
N ASP A 43 -2.55 -3.12 -2.08
CA ASP A 43 -3.73 -2.41 -1.56
C ASP A 43 -3.35 -1.46 -0.42
N SER A 44 -2.42 -1.87 0.46
CA SER A 44 -1.90 -1.02 1.52
C SER A 44 -1.08 0.17 0.98
N ILE A 45 -0.23 -0.06 -0.01
CA ILE A 45 0.65 0.98 -0.59
C ILE A 45 -0.17 2.05 -1.30
N VAL A 46 -1.09 1.66 -2.19
CA VAL A 46 -1.92 2.61 -2.94
C VAL A 46 -2.92 3.34 -2.03
N ARG A 47 -3.27 2.70 -0.90
CA ARG A 47 -3.94 3.22 0.32
C ARG A 47 -3.29 4.47 0.94
N ALA A 48 -1.98 4.62 0.81
CA ALA A 48 -1.20 5.56 1.61
C ALA A 48 -1.30 7.02 1.16
N ARG A 49 -1.70 7.26 -0.10
CA ARG A 49 -1.87 8.58 -0.70
C ARG A 49 -3.21 8.67 -1.41
N THR A 50 -3.70 9.88 -1.67
CA THR A 50 -4.95 10.08 -2.41
C THR A 50 -4.85 9.54 -3.84
N ARG A 51 -5.99 9.07 -4.36
CA ARG A 51 -6.06 8.43 -5.69
C ARG A 51 -5.49 9.30 -6.81
N ASP A 52 -5.78 10.59 -6.79
CA ASP A 52 -5.34 11.59 -7.78
C ASP A 52 -3.85 11.93 -7.72
N SER A 53 -3.17 11.55 -6.63
CA SER A 53 -1.74 11.83 -6.48
C SER A 53 -0.86 10.80 -7.21
N TRP A 54 -1.38 9.63 -7.56
CA TRP A 54 -0.60 8.55 -8.16
C TRP A 54 -0.36 8.78 -9.66
N THR A 55 0.89 8.68 -10.09
CA THR A 55 1.25 8.60 -11.51
C THR A 55 1.43 7.15 -11.97
N ASP A 56 1.39 6.89 -13.28
CA ASP A 56 1.65 5.55 -13.81
C ASP A 56 3.04 5.02 -13.40
N SER A 57 4.05 5.89 -13.41
CA SER A 57 5.40 5.57 -12.95
C SER A 57 5.43 5.19 -11.47
N ASP A 58 4.68 5.90 -10.62
CA ASP A 58 4.53 5.55 -9.20
C ASP A 58 3.87 4.17 -9.05
N LEU A 59 2.85 3.87 -9.85
CA LEU A 59 2.17 2.57 -9.79
C LEU A 59 3.08 1.41 -10.22
N VAL A 60 4.03 1.62 -11.12
CA VAL A 60 5.07 0.63 -11.45
C VAL A 60 5.97 0.37 -10.25
N LEU A 61 6.43 1.43 -9.60
CA LEU A 61 7.29 1.32 -8.41
C LEU A 61 6.53 0.71 -7.23
N ALA A 62 5.25 1.03 -7.06
CA ALA A 62 4.38 0.43 -6.05
C ALA A 62 4.23 -1.09 -6.27
N GLY A 63 4.12 -1.54 -7.53
CA GLY A 63 4.09 -2.97 -7.84
C GLY A 63 5.41 -3.68 -7.53
N ASN A 64 6.54 -3.00 -7.72
CA ASN A 64 7.85 -3.52 -7.32
C ASN A 64 7.98 -3.61 -5.80
N LEU A 65 7.49 -2.60 -5.08
CA LEU A 65 7.50 -2.56 -3.63
C LEU A 65 6.60 -3.66 -3.05
N ALA A 66 5.39 -3.84 -3.58
CA ALA A 66 4.46 -4.90 -3.15
C ALA A 66 5.09 -6.30 -3.28
N ARG A 67 5.74 -6.58 -4.41
CA ARG A 67 6.48 -7.83 -4.63
C ARG A 67 7.62 -8.01 -3.62
N CYS A 68 8.39 -6.95 -3.41
CA CYS A 68 9.51 -6.95 -2.49
C CYS A 68 9.07 -7.26 -1.06
N LEU A 69 7.99 -6.63 -0.58
CA LEU A 69 7.43 -6.89 0.76
C LEU A 69 6.86 -8.32 0.87
N SER A 70 6.19 -8.82 -0.17
CA SER A 70 5.72 -10.20 -0.17
C SER A 70 6.87 -11.22 -0.17
N ASP A 71 7.98 -10.92 -0.83
CA ASP A 71 9.16 -11.81 -0.84
C ASP A 71 9.91 -11.77 0.49
N ILE A 72 9.99 -10.60 1.15
CA ILE A 72 10.52 -10.48 2.52
C ILE A 72 9.70 -11.36 3.48
N GLU A 73 8.38 -11.24 3.45
CA GLU A 73 7.48 -12.03 4.32
C GLU A 73 7.60 -13.53 4.07
N ARG A 74 7.76 -13.93 2.80
CA ARG A 74 8.01 -15.33 2.45
C ARG A 74 9.36 -15.82 3.00
N LEU A 75 10.43 -15.06 2.80
CA LEU A 75 11.76 -15.44 3.28
C LEU A 75 11.84 -15.49 4.80
N GLN A 76 11.18 -14.56 5.50
CA GLN A 76 11.11 -14.59 6.96
C GLN A 76 10.48 -15.89 7.44
N LYS A 77 9.33 -16.28 6.88
CA LYS A 77 8.69 -17.57 7.21
C LYS A 77 9.58 -18.78 6.96
N GLU A 78 10.31 -18.76 5.84
CA GLU A 78 11.25 -19.84 5.53
C GLU A 78 12.41 -19.89 6.54
N ILE A 79 12.96 -18.73 6.93
CA ILE A 79 14.00 -18.63 7.95
C ILE A 79 13.49 -19.07 9.32
N ASP A 80 12.27 -18.68 9.70
CA ASP A 80 11.66 -19.07 10.98
C ASP A 80 11.48 -20.60 11.09
N LEU A 81 11.26 -21.28 9.96
CA LEU A 81 11.15 -22.74 9.88
C LEU A 81 12.51 -23.44 9.85
N GLU A 82 13.47 -22.89 9.11
CA GLU A 82 14.80 -23.49 8.89
C GLU A 82 15.79 -23.18 10.02
N GLY A 83 15.58 -22.08 10.74
CA GLY A 83 16.51 -21.50 11.70
C GLY A 83 17.60 -20.64 11.07
N ASP A 84 18.32 -19.91 11.92
CA ASP A 84 19.39 -18.99 11.52
C ASP A 84 20.67 -19.69 11.06
N VAL A 85 20.84 -20.95 11.45
CA VAL A 85 22.06 -21.73 11.21
C VAL A 85 21.70 -23.09 10.63
N LEU A 86 22.29 -23.39 9.49
CA LEU A 86 22.11 -24.65 8.77
C LEU A 86 23.39 -25.47 8.80
N LYS A 87 23.28 -26.79 8.66
CA LYS A 87 24.43 -27.66 8.42
C LYS A 87 24.64 -27.81 6.92
N ASN A 88 25.85 -27.54 6.44
CA ASN A 88 26.23 -27.84 5.06
C ASN A 88 26.52 -29.34 4.86
N ASP A 89 26.73 -29.76 3.62
CA ASP A 89 27.08 -31.15 3.27
C ASP A 89 28.36 -31.67 3.94
N ARG A 90 29.22 -30.75 4.40
CA ARG A 90 30.46 -31.05 5.15
C ARG A 90 30.24 -31.11 6.66
N GLY A 91 29.00 -31.00 7.13
CA GLY A 91 28.63 -31.01 8.55
C GLY A 91 28.96 -29.73 9.32
N THR A 92 29.50 -28.70 8.66
CA THR A 92 29.82 -27.40 9.27
C THR A 92 28.55 -26.57 9.41
N GLN A 93 28.42 -25.88 10.55
CA GLN A 93 27.34 -24.91 10.78
C GLN A 93 27.64 -23.62 10.02
N VAL A 94 26.71 -23.20 9.17
CA VAL A 94 26.78 -21.98 8.36
C VAL A 94 25.51 -21.16 8.56
N ILE A 95 25.61 -19.83 8.48
CA ILE A 95 24.43 -18.96 8.54
C ILE A 95 23.50 -19.27 7.37
N ASN A 96 22.19 -19.23 7.61
CA ASN A 96 21.20 -19.44 6.56
C ASN A 96 21.41 -18.37 5.46
N PRO A 97 21.71 -18.77 4.20
CA PRO A 97 22.00 -17.83 3.12
C PRO A 97 20.83 -16.89 2.79
N LYS A 98 19.59 -17.25 3.18
CA LYS A 98 18.40 -16.44 2.98
C LYS A 98 18.45 -15.10 3.71
N HIS A 99 19.20 -14.99 4.82
CA HIS A 99 19.42 -13.73 5.53
C HIS A 99 20.03 -12.64 4.62
N SER A 100 20.94 -13.01 3.73
CA SER A 100 21.56 -12.06 2.80
C SER A 100 20.55 -11.52 1.77
N LEU A 101 19.68 -12.39 1.26
CA LEU A 101 18.61 -12.00 0.34
C LEU A 101 17.55 -11.15 1.04
N LEU A 102 17.19 -11.51 2.27
CA LEU A 102 16.25 -10.76 3.12
C LEU A 102 16.75 -9.32 3.34
N GLU A 103 18.02 -9.13 3.70
CA GLU A 103 18.63 -7.81 3.87
C GLU A 103 18.60 -7.00 2.57
N THR A 104 18.96 -7.63 1.45
CA THR A 104 18.96 -6.99 0.13
C THR A 104 17.57 -6.48 -0.26
N LEU A 105 16.54 -7.33 -0.08
CA LEU A 105 15.15 -6.95 -0.34
C LEU A 105 14.67 -5.89 0.64
N SER A 106 15.04 -5.97 1.91
CA SER A 106 14.66 -4.98 2.94
C SER A 106 15.19 -3.59 2.58
N ARG A 107 16.45 -3.49 2.16
CA ARG A 107 17.05 -2.24 1.68
C ARG A 107 16.34 -1.71 0.43
N ARG A 108 16.03 -2.59 -0.52
CA ARG A 108 15.28 -2.22 -1.73
C ARG A 108 13.88 -1.70 -1.39
N ALA A 109 13.15 -2.36 -0.50
CA ALA A 109 11.82 -1.95 -0.06
C ALA A 109 11.87 -0.56 0.58
N VAL A 110 12.83 -0.32 1.47
CA VAL A 110 13.03 1.00 2.09
C VAL A 110 13.29 2.08 1.04
N SER A 111 14.15 1.80 0.05
CA SER A 111 14.45 2.73 -1.05
C SER A 111 13.20 3.05 -1.89
N LEU A 112 12.46 2.03 -2.33
CA LEU A 112 11.24 2.20 -3.12
C LEU A 112 10.17 3.00 -2.37
N SER A 113 9.96 2.68 -1.09
CA SER A 113 8.99 3.40 -0.26
C SER A 113 9.38 4.87 -0.02
N ARG A 114 10.68 5.21 -0.01
CA ARG A 114 11.16 6.61 0.04
C ARG A 114 10.85 7.34 -1.27
N THR A 115 11.13 6.70 -2.41
CA THR A 115 10.81 7.24 -3.73
C THR A 115 9.32 7.54 -3.87
N LEU A 116 8.47 6.63 -3.38
CA LEU A 116 7.01 6.77 -3.43
C LEU A 116 6.43 7.73 -2.38
N GLN A 117 7.23 8.13 -1.39
CA GLN A 117 6.79 8.94 -0.24
C GLN A 117 5.65 8.30 0.57
N VAL A 118 5.64 6.96 0.67
CA VAL A 118 4.58 6.19 1.37
C VAL A 118 4.97 5.75 2.78
N HIS A 119 6.16 6.17 3.25
CA HIS A 119 6.60 5.89 4.62
C HIS A 119 5.80 6.71 5.66
N ALA A 120 5.53 6.09 6.81
CA ALA A 120 4.88 6.73 7.93
C ALA A 120 5.72 7.92 8.43
N GLN A 121 5.16 9.12 8.29
CA GLN A 121 5.58 10.38 8.91
C GLN A 121 7.07 10.78 8.76
N ALA A 122 7.38 11.60 7.75
CA ALA A 122 8.56 12.46 7.84
C ALA A 122 8.33 13.81 7.15
N THR A 123 8.09 14.81 8.01
CA THR A 123 8.55 16.21 7.93
C THR A 123 7.97 17.11 6.83
N GLN A 124 7.40 18.25 7.26
CA GLN A 124 6.73 19.32 6.50
C GLN A 124 5.20 19.19 6.35
N GLY A 125 4.52 20.34 6.48
CA GLY A 125 3.05 20.45 6.53
C GLY A 125 2.29 19.84 5.35
N ASP A 126 2.94 19.71 4.19
CA ASP A 126 2.38 19.07 2.99
C ASP A 126 2.10 17.57 3.20
N SER A 127 2.98 16.84 3.91
CA SER A 127 2.77 15.41 4.22
C SER A 127 1.59 15.20 5.16
N ARG A 128 1.37 16.12 6.11
CA ARG A 128 0.21 16.08 7.02
C ARG A 128 -1.11 16.31 6.28
N ASP A 129 -1.14 17.25 5.33
CA ASP A 129 -2.33 17.53 4.52
C ASP A 129 -2.69 16.33 3.63
N GLN A 130 -1.69 15.71 3.01
CA GLN A 130 -1.86 14.47 2.23
C GLN A 130 -2.37 13.32 3.09
N GLY A 131 -1.78 13.11 4.28
CA GLY A 131 -2.24 12.09 5.21
C GLY A 131 -3.69 12.30 5.65
N LYS A 132 -4.11 13.54 5.92
CA LYS A 132 -5.50 13.87 6.24
C LYS A 132 -6.44 13.55 5.08
N LYS A 133 -6.07 13.91 3.85
CA LYS A 133 -6.87 13.61 2.65
C LYS A 133 -6.99 12.10 2.41
N ALA A 134 -5.89 11.36 2.55
CA ALA A 134 -5.90 9.90 2.43
C ALA A 134 -6.74 9.24 3.52
N THR A 135 -6.71 9.74 4.76
CA THR A 135 -7.63 9.27 5.82
C THR A 135 -9.08 9.54 5.49
N LYS A 136 -9.44 10.75 5.04
CA LYS A 136 -10.80 11.08 4.61
C LYS A 136 -11.29 10.19 3.47
N GLN A 137 -10.44 9.86 2.50
CA GLN A 137 -10.80 8.93 1.42
C GLN A 137 -11.10 7.54 1.97
N ARG A 138 -10.29 7.03 2.91
CA ARG A 138 -10.53 5.73 3.55
C ARG A 138 -11.80 5.71 4.40
N GLU A 139 -12.12 6.81 5.07
CA GLU A 139 -13.38 6.98 5.79
C GLU A 139 -14.57 6.96 4.82
N ALA A 140 -14.49 7.69 3.70
CA ALA A 140 -15.50 7.66 2.65
C ALA A 140 -15.70 6.26 2.05
N GLU A 141 -14.62 5.52 1.80
CA GLU A 141 -14.67 4.12 1.34
C GLU A 141 -15.44 3.22 2.33
N LYS A 142 -15.25 3.42 3.65
CA LYS A 142 -15.98 2.67 4.68
C LYS A 142 -17.47 3.02 4.72
N VAL A 143 -17.81 4.30 4.59
CA VAL A 143 -19.21 4.76 4.58
C VAL A 143 -19.96 4.17 3.39
N LEU A 144 -19.35 4.18 2.20
CA LEU A 144 -19.96 3.58 1.00
C LEU A 144 -20.15 2.07 1.17
N ALA A 145 -19.15 1.37 1.71
CA ALA A 145 -19.28 -0.08 1.95
C ALA A 145 -20.42 -0.41 2.93
N GLN A 146 -20.61 0.39 3.99
CA GLN A 146 -21.72 0.21 4.93
C GLN A 146 -23.09 0.48 4.30
N GLN A 147 -23.18 1.48 3.41
CA GLN A 147 -24.42 1.77 2.69
C GLN A 147 -24.79 0.65 1.73
N ASP A 148 -23.83 0.10 0.98
CA ASP A 148 -24.07 -1.03 0.08
C ASP A 148 -24.52 -2.29 0.86
N ASP A 149 -24.01 -2.49 2.08
CA ASP A 149 -24.43 -3.58 2.97
C ASP A 149 -25.83 -3.34 3.58
N GLU A 150 -26.21 -2.08 3.86
CA GLU A 150 -27.54 -1.70 4.38
C GLU A 150 -28.64 -1.72 3.30
N ASP A 151 -28.31 -1.42 2.03
CA ASP A 151 -29.25 -1.43 0.89
C ASP A 151 -29.59 -2.87 0.42
N LEU A 152 -28.99 -3.90 1.04
CA LEU A 152 -29.37 -5.31 0.91
C LEU A 152 -30.57 -5.70 1.79
N ILE A 153 -31.13 -4.78 2.58
CA ILE A 153 -32.42 -4.99 3.26
C ILE A 153 -33.53 -4.73 2.24
N PRO A 154 -34.32 -5.73 1.80
CA PRO A 154 -35.39 -5.51 0.85
C PRO A 154 -36.38 -4.51 1.44
N ARG A 155 -36.52 -3.34 0.80
CA ARG A 155 -37.70 -2.50 1.04
C ARG A 155 -38.90 -3.32 0.59
N ALA A 156 -39.70 -3.77 1.56
CA ALA A 156 -40.96 -4.43 1.29
C ALA A 156 -41.73 -3.59 0.27
N MET A 157 -42.00 -4.17 -0.91
CA MET A 157 -42.91 -3.57 -1.88
C MET A 157 -44.28 -3.51 -1.21
N HIS A 158 -44.75 -2.28 -1.02
CA HIS A 158 -46.16 -2.00 -0.72
C HIS A 158 -46.99 -2.06 -2.00
#